data_AF-A0A2S0PFV5-F1
#
_entry.id   AF-A0A2S0PFV5-F1
#
_cell.length_a   1.000
_cell.length_b   1.000
_cell.length_c   1.000
_cell.angle_alpha   90.00
_cell.angle_beta   90.00
_cell.angle_gamma   90.00
#
_symmetry.space_group_name_H-M   'P 1'
#
loop_
_entity.id
_entity.type
_entity.pdbx_description
1 polymer ?
#
loop_
_entity_poly.entity_id
_entity_poly.type
_entity_poly.pdbx_seq_one_letter_code
_entity_poly.pdbx_strand_id
1 'polypeptide(L)'
;MSFVAFVGDPENQLALASLGNAGKELVKLARSALEGVARKGTSAPLGHALARSPPGINSGGGLGNDAGRAVVPKSAGVVNEIPQITLNRQSGIEFERQVIEALGHVGARKNTTLLTARLPNGAQATTIPDLWGKNVGGMLEVKNVQRLSMSNQLRTQIQIARDTGQPLNIVVSPRTINVSMKIIRKVRRTGGDVYRYNPKTGDLTKF
;
A
#
# COMPACT_ATOMS: atom_id res chain seq x y z
N MET A 1 -17.53 19.44 -4.06
CA MET A 1 -17.08 20.25 -2.90
C MET A 1 -15.56 20.22 -2.90
N SER A 2 -14.95 21.37 -3.17
CA SER A 2 -13.54 21.51 -3.50
C SER A 2 -12.64 21.57 -2.26
N PHE A 3 -11.44 21.02 -2.38
CA PHE A 3 -10.36 20.88 -1.39
C PHE A 3 -9.75 22.20 -0.86
N VAL A 4 -10.44 23.34 -1.06
CA VAL A 4 -9.96 24.67 -0.66
C VAL A 4 -10.07 24.90 0.87
N ALA A 5 -10.74 24.00 1.61
CA ALA A 5 -11.01 24.19 3.04
C ALA A 5 -9.89 23.74 4.00
N PHE A 6 -8.75 23.21 3.54
CA PHE A 6 -7.72 22.68 4.45
C PHE A 6 -6.58 23.64 4.80
N VAL A 7 -6.46 24.78 4.09
CA VAL A 7 -5.30 25.68 4.21
C VAL A 7 -5.63 27.00 4.95
N GLY A 8 -6.91 27.28 5.23
CA GLY A 8 -7.34 28.50 5.91
C GLY A 8 -7.63 28.37 7.40
N ASP A 9 -7.60 27.15 7.96
CA ASP A 9 -8.06 26.91 9.33
C ASP A 9 -6.89 27.01 10.34
N PRO A 10 -6.90 27.98 11.27
CA PRO A 10 -5.82 28.16 12.25
C PRO A 10 -5.63 26.95 13.17
N GLU A 11 -6.63 26.08 13.35
CA GLU A 11 -6.46 24.84 14.12
C GLU A 11 -5.60 23.79 13.40
N ASN A 12 -5.57 23.78 12.07
CA ASN A 12 -4.73 22.88 11.27
C ASN A 12 -3.27 23.35 11.15
N GLN A 13 -2.99 24.62 11.43
CA GLN A 13 -1.62 25.15 11.46
C GLN A 13 -0.83 24.67 12.69
N LEU A 14 -1.51 24.45 13.82
CA LEU A 14 -0.92 23.89 15.03
C LEU A 14 -0.50 22.42 14.86
N ALA A 15 -1.27 21.63 14.09
CA ALA A 15 -0.92 20.24 13.76
C ALA A 15 0.37 20.16 12.92
N LEU A 16 0.53 21.06 11.94
CA LEU A 16 1.72 21.18 11.09
C LEU A 16 2.98 21.60 11.87
N ALA A 17 2.83 22.43 12.91
CA ALA A 17 3.93 22.86 13.76
C ALA A 17 4.52 21.71 14.62
N SER A 18 3.69 20.73 14.98
CA SER A 18 4.08 19.54 15.78
C SER A 18 4.82 18.45 14.98
N LEU A 19 4.84 18.55 13.65
CA LEU A 19 5.52 17.58 12.81
C LEU A 19 7.04 17.75 12.96
N GLY A 20 7.74 16.68 13.32
CA GLY A 20 9.20 16.64 13.23
C GLY A 20 9.67 16.85 11.77
N ASN A 21 10.96 17.11 11.57
CA ASN A 21 11.50 17.48 10.24
C ASN A 21 11.09 16.53 9.10
N ALA A 22 10.96 15.22 9.36
CA ALA A 22 10.50 14.26 8.37
C ALA A 22 9.03 14.45 7.94
N GLY A 23 8.16 14.86 8.86
CA GLY A 23 6.76 15.19 8.55
C GLY A 23 6.63 16.49 7.77
N LYS A 24 7.50 17.47 8.02
CA LYS A 24 7.57 18.72 7.27
C LYS A 24 8.02 18.49 5.82
N GLU A 25 9.00 17.61 5.59
CA GLU A 25 9.44 17.24 4.23
C GLU A 25 8.37 16.46 3.45
N LEU A 26 7.61 15.57 4.10
CA LEU A 26 6.48 14.87 3.47
C LEU A 26 5.34 15.82 3.06
N VAL A 27 5.05 16.83 3.88
CA VAL A 27 4.08 17.89 3.54
C VAL A 27 4.59 18.76 2.40
N LYS A 28 5.89 19.05 2.36
CA LYS A 28 6.54 19.78 1.26
C LYS A 28 6.50 18.99 -0.05
N LEU A 29 6.69 17.67 0.02
CA LEU A 29 6.48 16.72 -1.09
C LEU A 29 5.04 16.76 -1.60
N ALA A 30 4.05 16.74 -0.70
CA ALA A 30 2.63 16.82 -1.08
C ALA A 30 2.26 18.16 -1.73
N ARG A 31 2.85 19.28 -1.26
CA ARG A 31 2.64 20.61 -1.87
C ARG A 31 3.26 20.71 -3.27
N SER A 32 4.47 20.21 -3.46
CA SER A 32 5.14 20.23 -4.78
C SER A 32 4.42 19.40 -5.83
N ALA A 33 3.78 18.29 -5.42
CA ALA A 33 2.97 17.46 -6.31
C ALA A 33 1.70 18.19 -6.80
N LEU A 34 1.08 19.02 -5.95
CA LEU A 34 -0.10 19.81 -6.31
C LEU A 34 0.21 20.97 -7.26
N GLU A 35 1.36 21.64 -7.10
CA GLU A 35 1.79 22.74 -7.96
C GLU A 35 2.26 22.25 -9.35
N GLY A 36 2.79 21.02 -9.44
CA GLY A 36 3.19 20.40 -10.71
C GLY A 36 2.03 19.99 -11.62
N VAL A 37 0.84 19.74 -11.06
CA VAL A 37 -0.37 19.34 -11.82
C VAL A 37 -1.04 20.54 -12.51
N ALA A 38 -0.82 21.77 -12.02
CA ALA A 38 -1.47 22.97 -12.56
C ALA A 38 -0.96 23.43 -13.94
N ARG A 39 0.09 22.81 -14.51
CA ARG A 39 0.73 23.26 -15.78
C ARG A 39 0.48 22.38 -17.01
N LYS A 40 -0.31 21.31 -16.92
CA LYS A 40 -0.56 20.41 -18.07
C LYS A 40 -2.06 20.28 -18.37
N GLY A 41 -2.64 21.32 -18.94
CA GLY A 41 -4.03 21.32 -19.39
C GLY A 41 -4.21 22.10 -20.68
N THR A 42 -4.28 21.37 -21.81
CA THR A 42 -4.93 21.65 -23.11
C THR A 42 -4.55 20.47 -24.02
N SER A 43 -5.38 19.72 -24.78
CA SER A 43 -6.70 19.91 -25.39
C SER A 43 -7.15 18.55 -26.00
N ALA A 44 -8.36 18.03 -25.70
CA ALA A 44 -9.52 17.83 -26.62
C ALA A 44 -9.72 16.36 -27.17
N PRO A 45 -10.89 15.96 -27.74
CA PRO A 45 -11.76 14.90 -27.17
C PRO A 45 -12.34 13.85 -28.18
N LEU A 46 -13.30 13.04 -27.69
CA LEU A 46 -14.38 12.27 -28.37
C LEU A 46 -14.12 10.85 -28.91
N GLY A 47 -15.00 9.91 -28.50
CA GLY A 47 -15.20 8.61 -29.17
C GLY A 47 -15.96 7.55 -28.37
N HIS A 48 -17.29 7.49 -28.55
CA HIS A 48 -18.29 6.51 -28.10
C HIS A 48 -17.88 5.02 -27.97
N ALA A 49 -18.44 4.30 -26.98
CA ALA A 49 -19.32 3.12 -27.20
C ALA A 49 -19.85 2.50 -25.89
N LEU A 50 -21.16 2.18 -25.88
CA LEU A 50 -21.93 1.47 -24.86
C LEU A 50 -21.59 -0.03 -24.77
N ALA A 51 -21.69 -0.61 -23.57
CA ALA A 51 -22.31 -1.95 -23.29
C ALA A 51 -22.28 -2.23 -21.77
N ARG A 52 -23.42 -2.16 -21.06
CA ARG A 52 -24.30 -3.29 -20.67
C ARG A 52 -23.66 -4.30 -19.67
N SER A 53 -24.06 -4.20 -18.40
CA SER A 53 -23.96 -5.26 -17.37
C SER A 53 -24.85 -6.45 -17.70
N PRO A 54 -24.52 -7.68 -17.24
CA PRO A 54 -25.42 -8.39 -16.31
C PRO A 54 -24.66 -9.38 -15.38
N PRO A 55 -25.31 -10.33 -14.67
CA PRO A 55 -26.07 -10.15 -13.43
C PRO A 55 -25.48 -10.98 -12.26
N GLY A 56 -25.92 -10.68 -11.03
CA GLY A 56 -25.63 -11.48 -9.85
C GLY A 56 -26.37 -12.82 -9.85
N ILE A 57 -25.73 -13.86 -9.30
CA ILE A 57 -26.36 -15.15 -9.01
C ILE A 57 -26.19 -15.44 -7.52
N ASN A 58 -27.31 -15.40 -6.81
CA ASN A 58 -27.53 -16.05 -5.52
C ASN A 58 -27.98 -17.49 -5.80
N SER A 59 -27.42 -18.48 -5.08
CA SER A 59 -28.10 -19.74 -4.82
C SER A 59 -27.51 -20.41 -3.58
N GLY A 60 -28.32 -20.48 -2.53
CA GLY A 60 -28.10 -21.34 -1.36
C GLY A 60 -28.74 -22.72 -1.52
N GLY A 61 -28.48 -23.58 -0.53
CA GLY A 61 -29.06 -24.93 -0.35
C GLY A 61 -28.29 -26.01 -1.11
N GLY A 62 -28.01 -27.20 -0.61
CA GLY A 62 -28.37 -27.92 0.61
C GLY A 62 -28.03 -29.39 0.38
N LEU A 63 -27.37 -30.03 1.36
CA LEU A 63 -27.41 -31.45 1.78
C LEU A 63 -27.65 -32.59 0.75
N GLY A 64 -26.75 -33.59 0.76
CA GLY A 64 -27.17 -35.00 0.90
C GLY A 64 -26.91 -36.02 -0.23
N ASN A 65 -25.90 -36.87 0.00
CA ASN A 65 -25.86 -38.36 -0.10
C ASN A 65 -25.98 -39.15 -1.43
N ASP A 66 -24.93 -39.98 -1.64
CA ASP A 66 -24.84 -41.37 -2.13
C ASP A 66 -25.32 -41.88 -3.51
N ALA A 67 -24.35 -42.54 -4.17
CA ALA A 67 -24.39 -43.73 -5.03
C ALA A 67 -25.10 -43.70 -6.40
N GLY A 68 -24.33 -43.94 -7.49
CA GLY A 68 -24.92 -44.40 -8.76
C GLY A 68 -24.16 -44.02 -10.04
N ARG A 69 -23.18 -44.84 -10.39
CA ARG A 69 -22.44 -45.00 -11.66
C ARG A 69 -23.23 -44.66 -12.96
N ALA A 70 -22.75 -43.71 -13.77
CA ALA A 70 -22.72 -43.78 -15.24
C ALA A 70 -21.83 -42.66 -15.82
N VAL A 71 -20.81 -43.08 -16.58
CA VAL A 71 -19.81 -42.24 -17.23
C VAL A 71 -20.44 -41.54 -18.45
N VAL A 72 -20.40 -40.21 -18.46
CA VAL A 72 -20.55 -39.39 -19.68
C VAL A 72 -19.31 -38.50 -19.74
N PRO A 73 -18.53 -38.50 -20.85
CA PRO A 73 -17.33 -37.67 -20.93
C PRO A 73 -17.78 -36.21 -21.09
N LYS A 74 -17.85 -35.48 -19.97
CA LYS A 74 -18.08 -34.04 -19.99
C LYS A 74 -16.79 -33.37 -20.44
N SER A 75 -16.80 -32.94 -21.70
CA SER A 75 -15.82 -32.10 -22.37
C SER A 75 -15.03 -31.23 -21.38
N ALA A 76 -13.72 -31.45 -21.35
CA ALA A 76 -12.75 -30.69 -20.57
C ALA A 76 -12.73 -29.23 -21.06
N GLY A 77 -13.57 -28.40 -20.46
CA GLY A 77 -13.35 -26.97 -20.42
C GLY A 77 -12.19 -26.71 -19.47
N VAL A 78 -10.96 -26.73 -19.98
CA VAL A 78 -9.79 -26.24 -19.26
C VAL A 78 -9.93 -24.73 -19.14
N VAL A 79 -10.70 -24.26 -18.16
CA VAL A 79 -10.50 -22.92 -17.62
C VAL A 79 -9.14 -22.97 -16.93
N ASN A 80 -8.11 -22.47 -17.61
CA ASN A 80 -6.82 -22.15 -17.01
C ASN A 80 -7.05 -21.00 -16.02
N GLU A 81 -7.68 -21.28 -14.88
CA GLU A 81 -7.81 -20.32 -13.80
C GLU A 81 -6.42 -20.08 -13.22
N ILE A 82 -5.88 -18.89 -13.46
CA ILE A 82 -4.64 -18.46 -12.82
C ILE A 82 -4.88 -18.52 -11.31
N PRO A 83 -4.05 -19.25 -10.53
CA PRO A 83 -4.24 -19.35 -9.10
C PRO A 83 -4.33 -17.96 -8.45
N GLN A 84 -5.26 -17.77 -7.51
CA GLN A 84 -5.46 -16.49 -6.81
C GLN A 84 -4.16 -15.95 -6.18
N ILE A 85 -3.26 -16.85 -5.75
CA ILE A 85 -1.94 -16.51 -5.22
C ILE A 85 -1.09 -15.77 -6.26
N THR A 86 -1.12 -16.22 -7.51
CA THR A 86 -0.41 -15.60 -8.63
C THR A 86 -0.97 -14.21 -8.93
N LEU A 87 -2.31 -14.06 -8.94
CA LEU A 87 -2.95 -12.75 -9.13
C LEU A 87 -2.62 -11.76 -8.00
N ASN A 88 -2.64 -12.23 -6.75
CA ASN A 88 -2.29 -11.42 -5.58
C ASN A 88 -0.82 -10.97 -5.63
N ARG A 89 0.08 -11.87 -6.04
CA ARG A 89 1.49 -11.56 -6.22
C ARG A 89 1.70 -10.51 -7.30
N GLN A 90 1.07 -10.68 -8.47
CA GLN A 90 1.18 -9.73 -9.56
C GLN A 90 0.65 -8.34 -9.17
N SER A 91 -0.51 -8.30 -8.51
CA SER A 91 -1.07 -7.05 -7.99
C SER A 91 -0.16 -6.40 -6.94
N GLY A 92 0.51 -7.21 -6.10
CA GLY A 92 1.50 -6.72 -5.13
C GLY A 92 2.70 -6.06 -5.80
N ILE A 93 3.31 -6.74 -6.77
CA ILE A 93 4.47 -6.23 -7.53
C ILE A 93 4.11 -4.94 -8.26
N GLU A 94 2.95 -4.89 -8.91
CA GLU A 94 2.53 -3.71 -9.66
C GLU A 94 2.27 -2.51 -8.74
N PHE A 95 1.62 -2.73 -7.58
CA PHE A 95 1.41 -1.64 -6.62
C PHE A 95 2.74 -1.12 -6.06
N GLU A 96 3.68 -2.01 -5.76
CA GLU A 96 5.02 -1.62 -5.31
C GLU A 96 5.75 -0.79 -6.37
N ARG A 97 5.73 -1.23 -7.64
CA ARG A 97 6.31 -0.49 -8.77
C ARG A 97 5.74 0.93 -8.86
N GLN A 98 4.42 1.09 -8.72
CA GLN A 98 3.75 2.39 -8.77
C GLN A 98 4.17 3.30 -7.62
N VAL A 99 4.39 2.78 -6.41
CA VAL A 99 4.92 3.56 -5.28
C VAL A 99 6.36 4.00 -5.54
N ILE A 100 7.21 3.10 -6.06
CA ILE A 100 8.61 3.41 -6.37
C ILE A 100 8.68 4.48 -7.46
N GLU A 101 7.89 4.34 -8.52
CA GLU A 101 7.81 5.32 -9.62
C GLU A 101 7.36 6.70 -9.11
N ALA A 102 6.31 6.73 -8.28
CA ALA A 102 5.83 7.96 -7.68
C ALA A 102 6.88 8.67 -6.82
N LEU A 103 7.73 7.92 -6.12
CA LEU A 103 8.83 8.45 -5.30
C LEU A 103 10.15 8.61 -6.09
N GLY A 104 10.17 8.26 -7.38
CA GLY A 104 11.38 8.32 -8.21
C GLY A 104 11.94 9.74 -8.34
N HIS A 105 11.08 10.75 -8.31
CA HIS A 105 11.48 12.16 -8.38
C HIS A 105 12.30 12.64 -7.16
N VAL A 106 12.17 11.97 -6.00
CA VAL A 106 13.05 12.21 -4.84
C VAL A 106 14.24 11.25 -4.79
N GLY A 107 14.48 10.49 -5.86
CA GLY A 107 15.58 9.53 -5.93
C GLY A 107 15.32 8.25 -5.13
N ALA A 108 14.05 7.89 -4.90
CA ALA A 108 13.72 6.59 -4.34
C ALA A 108 14.17 5.46 -5.27
N ARG A 109 14.80 4.43 -4.70
CA ARG A 109 15.25 3.23 -5.41
C ARG A 109 14.96 2.02 -4.56
N LYS A 110 14.52 0.93 -5.20
CA LYS A 110 14.31 -0.36 -4.54
C LYS A 110 15.55 -0.72 -3.73
N ASN A 111 15.36 -1.03 -2.46
CA ASN A 111 16.43 -1.57 -1.65
C ASN A 111 16.57 -3.07 -1.92
N THR A 112 17.82 -3.50 -2.12
CA THR A 112 18.20 -4.90 -2.34
C THR A 112 19.11 -5.42 -1.21
N THR A 113 19.46 -4.57 -0.25
CA THR A 113 20.32 -4.91 0.87
C THR A 113 19.54 -5.66 1.95
N LEU A 114 20.04 -6.84 2.32
CA LEU A 114 19.57 -7.62 3.45
C LEU A 114 19.95 -6.95 4.77
N LEU A 115 18.98 -6.88 5.68
CA LEU A 115 19.15 -6.37 7.03
C LEU A 115 18.79 -7.45 8.03
N THR A 116 19.58 -7.52 9.10
CA THR A 116 19.42 -8.51 10.17
C THR A 116 19.17 -7.78 11.48
N ALA A 117 18.24 -8.28 12.29
CA ALA A 117 18.06 -7.82 13.66
C ALA A 117 17.86 -8.99 14.62
N ARG A 118 18.26 -8.75 15.87
CA ARG A 118 17.93 -9.62 17.00
C ARG A 118 16.58 -9.18 17.58
N LEU A 119 15.59 -10.04 17.49
CA LEU A 119 14.26 -9.80 18.03
C LEU A 119 14.26 -9.89 19.57
N PRO A 120 13.25 -9.33 20.26
CA PRO A 120 13.19 -9.36 21.74
C PRO A 120 13.17 -10.76 22.36
N ASN A 121 12.78 -11.79 21.61
CA ASN A 121 12.84 -13.19 22.03
C ASN A 121 14.22 -13.83 21.83
N GLY A 122 15.23 -13.05 21.47
CA GLY A 122 16.60 -13.50 21.23
C GLY A 122 16.86 -14.06 19.82
N ALA A 123 15.82 -14.33 19.02
CA ALA A 123 15.97 -14.87 17.67
C ALA A 123 16.56 -13.84 16.70
N GLN A 124 17.41 -14.28 15.78
CA GLN A 124 17.84 -13.45 14.65
C GLN A 124 16.84 -13.60 13.48
N ALA A 125 16.53 -12.50 12.83
CA ALA A 125 15.67 -12.48 11.65
C ALA A 125 16.22 -11.52 10.60
N THR A 126 16.05 -11.89 9.33
CA THR A 126 16.49 -11.11 8.17
C THR A 126 15.30 -10.56 7.39
N THR A 127 15.49 -9.42 6.75
CA THR A 127 14.49 -8.76 5.92
C THR A 127 15.13 -7.82 4.90
N ILE A 128 14.40 -7.50 3.85
CA ILE A 128 14.73 -6.43 2.90
C ILE A 128 13.52 -5.49 2.94
N PRO A 129 13.65 -4.23 3.41
CA PRO A 129 12.61 -3.24 3.18
C PRO A 129 12.52 -2.88 1.70
N ASP A 130 11.35 -2.45 1.23
CA ASP A 130 11.16 -2.11 -0.18
C ASP A 130 12.00 -0.89 -0.59
N LEU A 131 12.07 0.12 0.26
CA LEU A 131 12.85 1.34 0.05
C LEU A 131 13.61 1.69 1.34
N TRP A 132 14.79 2.28 1.20
CA TRP A 132 15.55 2.74 2.36
C TRP A 132 16.43 3.96 2.02
N GLY A 133 16.35 5.01 2.84
CA GLY A 133 17.21 6.18 2.73
C GLY A 133 16.52 7.46 3.20
N LYS A 134 17.31 8.53 3.38
CA LYS A 134 16.79 9.84 3.82
C LYS A 134 15.75 10.40 2.86
N ASN A 135 15.91 10.17 1.56
CA ASN A 135 15.03 10.66 0.51
C ASN A 135 13.60 10.09 0.59
N VAL A 136 13.42 8.94 1.22
CA VAL A 136 12.11 8.29 1.42
C VAL A 136 11.65 8.37 2.88
N GLY A 137 12.30 9.22 3.68
CA GLY A 137 11.96 9.43 5.09
C GLY A 137 12.38 8.31 6.03
N GLY A 138 13.40 7.52 5.67
CA GLY A 138 13.90 6.39 6.47
C GLY A 138 13.69 5.06 5.75
N MET A 139 13.20 4.05 6.46
CA MET A 139 12.82 2.76 5.90
C MET A 139 11.36 2.81 5.46
N LEU A 140 11.03 2.23 4.30
CA LEU A 140 9.67 2.21 3.77
C LEU A 140 9.31 0.82 3.25
N GLU A 141 8.14 0.35 3.68
CA GLU A 141 7.55 -0.93 3.29
C GLU A 141 6.21 -0.71 2.58
N VAL A 142 5.98 -1.41 1.47
CA VAL A 142 4.78 -1.34 0.66
C VAL A 142 3.93 -2.59 0.86
N LYS A 143 2.62 -2.43 1.09
CA LYS A 143 1.69 -3.55 1.29
C LYS A 143 0.43 -3.42 0.47
N ASN A 144 0.12 -4.45 -0.32
CA ASN A 144 -1.11 -4.58 -1.07
C ASN A 144 -2.00 -5.71 -0.50
N VAL A 145 -2.69 -5.43 0.62
CA VAL A 145 -3.55 -6.39 1.32
C VAL A 145 -4.84 -5.71 1.78
N GLN A 146 -5.93 -6.47 1.98
CA GLN A 146 -7.16 -5.91 2.57
C GLN A 146 -7.02 -5.63 4.07
N ARG A 147 -6.38 -6.56 4.80
CA ARG A 147 -6.17 -6.48 6.25
C ARG A 147 -4.70 -6.70 6.55
N LEU A 148 -4.05 -5.71 7.16
CA LEU A 148 -2.64 -5.77 7.50
C LEU A 148 -2.46 -6.12 8.98
N SER A 149 -1.85 -7.28 9.24
CA SER A 149 -1.54 -7.79 10.57
C SER A 149 -0.03 -7.97 10.77
N MET A 150 0.39 -8.08 12.02
CA MET A 150 1.82 -8.11 12.39
C MET A 150 2.50 -9.40 11.89
N SER A 151 3.33 -9.28 10.86
CA SER A 151 4.15 -10.38 10.33
C SER A 151 5.55 -10.44 10.97
N ASN A 152 6.30 -11.53 10.72
CA ASN A 152 7.71 -11.62 11.12
C ASN A 152 8.58 -10.56 10.41
N GLN A 153 8.32 -10.31 9.13
CA GLN A 153 9.00 -9.26 8.36
C GLN A 153 8.80 -7.89 9.00
N LEU A 154 7.55 -7.50 9.30
CA LEU A 154 7.25 -6.22 9.93
C LEU A 154 7.83 -6.14 11.35
N ARG A 155 7.82 -7.23 12.13
CA ARG A 155 8.49 -7.26 13.44
C ARG A 155 9.99 -6.96 13.31
N THR A 156 10.64 -7.55 12.31
CA THR A 156 12.07 -7.40 12.06
C THR A 156 12.39 -5.98 11.61
N GLN A 157 11.65 -5.43 10.64
CA GLN A 157 11.83 -4.05 10.20
C GLN A 157 11.55 -3.03 11.31
N ILE A 158 10.52 -3.23 12.14
CA ILE A 158 10.28 -2.37 13.31
C ILE A 158 11.47 -2.41 14.28
N GLN A 159 12.09 -3.58 14.45
CA GLN A 159 13.28 -3.71 15.31
C GLN A 159 14.48 -2.98 14.70
N ILE A 160 14.77 -3.20 13.41
CA ILE A 160 15.85 -2.51 12.69
C ILE A 160 15.68 -0.99 12.74
N ALA A 161 14.47 -0.49 12.51
CA ALA A 161 14.13 0.92 12.60
C ALA A 161 14.49 1.52 13.97
N ARG A 162 14.20 0.78 15.05
CA ARG A 162 14.55 1.20 16.42
C ARG A 162 16.05 1.16 16.65
N ASP A 163 16.70 0.07 16.27
CA ASP A 163 18.13 -0.13 16.49
C ASP A 163 18.97 0.89 15.72
N THR A 164 18.50 1.32 14.55
CA THR A 164 19.17 2.32 13.69
C THR A 164 18.70 3.75 13.94
N GLY A 165 17.68 3.96 14.79
CA GLY A 165 17.10 5.28 15.03
C GLY A 165 16.40 5.91 13.81
N GLN A 166 15.98 5.09 12.84
CA GLN A 166 15.35 5.57 11.61
C GLN A 166 13.84 5.32 11.61
N PRO A 167 13.03 6.24 11.06
CA PRO A 167 11.60 6.00 10.88
C PRO A 167 11.33 4.80 9.97
N LEU A 168 10.33 3.99 10.32
CA LEU A 168 9.71 3.03 9.41
C LEU A 168 8.36 3.61 8.95
N ASN A 169 8.19 3.81 7.64
CA ASN A 169 6.91 4.17 7.04
C ASN A 169 6.30 2.95 6.35
N ILE A 170 4.98 2.80 6.43
CA ILE A 170 4.26 1.76 5.69
C ILE A 170 3.32 2.43 4.70
N VAL A 171 3.44 2.08 3.41
CA VAL A 171 2.53 2.52 2.36
C VAL A 171 1.61 1.37 1.98
N VAL A 172 0.31 1.56 2.14
CA VAL A 172 -0.71 0.55 1.82
C VAL A 172 -1.56 0.96 0.61
N SER A 173 -2.07 -0.06 -0.08
CA SER A 173 -2.95 0.13 -1.23
C SER A 173 -4.33 0.69 -0.87
N PRO A 174 -5.09 1.26 -1.84
CA PRO A 174 -6.45 1.73 -1.59
C PRO A 174 -7.43 0.63 -1.15
N ARG A 175 -7.13 -0.64 -1.46
CA ARG A 175 -7.95 -1.79 -1.04
C ARG A 175 -7.72 -2.20 0.42
N THR A 176 -6.76 -1.60 1.11
CA THR A 176 -6.53 -1.85 2.53
C THR A 176 -7.61 -1.18 3.36
N ILE A 177 -8.50 -2.00 3.93
CA ILE A 177 -9.62 -1.55 4.76
C ILE A 177 -9.26 -1.51 6.24
N ASN A 178 -8.23 -2.27 6.66
CA ASN A 178 -7.83 -2.32 8.06
C ASN A 178 -6.32 -2.54 8.21
N VAL A 179 -5.72 -1.79 9.13
CA VAL A 179 -4.35 -2.01 9.62
C VAL A 179 -4.46 -2.20 11.12
N SER A 180 -3.86 -3.27 11.64
CA SER A 180 -3.94 -3.55 13.08
C SER A 180 -3.34 -2.40 13.90
N MET A 181 -4.01 -1.99 14.98
CA MET A 181 -3.51 -0.95 15.90
C MET A 181 -2.13 -1.25 16.46
N LYS A 182 -1.79 -2.55 16.58
CA LYS A 182 -0.45 -3.00 16.99
C LYS A 182 0.63 -2.56 16.02
N ILE A 183 0.37 -2.58 14.70
CA ILE A 183 1.29 -2.06 13.68
C ILE A 183 1.40 -0.55 13.84
N ILE A 184 0.27 0.17 13.77
CA ILE A 184 0.25 1.65 13.83
C ILE A 184 1.04 2.16 15.03
N ARG A 185 0.76 1.64 16.22
CA ARG A 185 1.47 2.04 17.46
C ARG A 185 2.96 1.75 17.39
N LYS A 186 3.37 0.58 16.87
CA LYS A 186 4.79 0.21 16.84
C LYS A 186 5.58 0.98 15.78
N VAL A 187 4.96 1.23 14.63
CA VAL A 187 5.48 2.07 13.54
C VAL A 187 5.67 3.51 14.02
N ARG A 188 4.66 4.11 14.66
CA ARG A 188 4.77 5.48 15.21
C ARG A 188 5.86 5.63 16.26
N ARG A 189 6.15 4.59 17.03
CA ARG A 189 7.28 4.58 17.99
C ARG A 189 8.66 4.59 17.32
N THR A 190 8.76 4.35 16.02
CA THR A 190 10.00 4.52 15.25
C THR A 190 10.16 5.96 14.72
N GLY A 191 9.12 6.79 14.84
CA GLY A 191 9.06 8.12 14.21
C GLY A 191 8.42 8.13 12.81
N GLY A 192 7.99 6.98 12.28
CA GLY A 192 7.27 6.89 11.01
C GLY A 192 5.75 6.80 11.17
N ASP A 193 5.02 6.60 10.06
CA ASP A 193 3.56 6.48 10.08
C ASP A 193 3.07 5.45 9.03
N VAL A 194 1.76 5.20 9.01
CA VAL A 194 1.11 4.40 7.97
C VAL A 194 0.35 5.34 7.03
N TYR A 195 0.57 5.15 5.74
CA TYR A 195 -0.02 5.95 4.68
C TYR A 195 -0.76 5.07 3.68
N ARG A 196 -1.79 5.61 3.05
CA ARG A 196 -2.47 5.02 1.91
C ARG A 196 -2.07 5.79 0.66
N TYR A 197 -1.58 5.07 -0.34
CA TYR A 197 -1.24 5.65 -1.65
C TYR A 197 -2.31 5.27 -2.67
N ASN A 198 -2.87 6.25 -3.38
CA ASN A 198 -3.77 6.03 -4.50
C ASN A 198 -3.04 6.26 -5.83
N PRO A 199 -2.66 5.20 -6.56
CA PRO A 199 -1.92 5.35 -7.81
C PRO A 199 -2.72 6.01 -8.93
N LYS A 200 -4.06 6.08 -8.82
CA LYS A 200 -4.91 6.74 -9.82
C LYS A 200 -4.86 8.26 -9.72
N THR A 201 -4.67 8.79 -8.51
CA THR A 201 -4.69 10.23 -8.24
C THR A 201 -3.33 10.78 -7.83
N GLY A 202 -2.40 9.91 -7.41
CA GLY A 202 -1.13 10.30 -6.81
C GLY A 202 -1.24 10.64 -5.32
N ASP A 203 -2.42 10.56 -4.71
CA ASP A 203 -2.63 11.00 -3.33
C ASP A 203 -1.96 10.05 -2.34
N LEU A 204 -1.26 10.65 -1.37
CA LEU A 204 -0.71 9.97 -0.21
C LEU A 204 -1.37 10.53 1.06
N THR A 205 -2.20 9.73 1.72
CA THR A 205 -2.96 10.15 2.92
C THR A 205 -2.59 9.30 4.12
N LYS A 206 -2.74 9.82 5.34
CA LYS A 206 -2.56 9.01 6.55
C LYS A 206 -3.66 7.96 6.67
N PHE A 207 -3.29 6.76 7.10
CA PHE A 207 -4.21 5.63 7.29
C PHE A 207 -5.02 5.74 8.59
#